data_AF-A0A162YIC2-F1
#
_entry.id   AF-A0A162YIC2-F1
#
_cell.length_a   1.000
_cell.length_b   1.000
_cell.length_c   1.000
_cell.angle_alpha   90.00
_cell.angle_beta   90.00
_cell.angle_gamma   90.00
#
_symmetry.space_group_name_H-M   'P 1'
#
loop_
_entity.id
_entity.type
_entity.pdbx_description
1 polymer ?
#
loop_
_entity_poly.entity_id
_entity_poly.type
_entity_poly.pdbx_seq_one_letter_code
_entity_poly.pdbx_strand_id
1 'polypeptide(L)'
;MCISGTYCQSKLYTLNLTYPDEVLSEFEYTPVLYEVHKKDLTNVFIEKSMNKNNVYNSLQKKILNLKEESITIRNAYEKALIKHKKTNLISAYIKIFENSNAPIDIRKEELIKAQKIADNYNIDIFVYADDNTVPDKKNGLDIIKNNPLHFNNYLKNEVLSITKNNPKPKPYHKTIDQRINMLRNKAKMIKKNKTIALLKDRIENEKSFLLGDRANYNNLSGVFEKIGNYQVISNDYGPFFKNELIQDSIIKKFNIPKNHIVFQETTTLIIHSKSKKYYLVAHDLLKKVNHTPYLEQVVYTNKIKNNNTVNQTNTIEYSLKEYESMITECKKLTMKLIAHKEIAQKGNMTKTQFKNWKKDLVEAKLLNYRIYEFTSAYKHFNYPLSKYVNKEVLNNYNYFSEILTNSSKHVAL
;
A
#
# COMPACT_ATOMS: atom_id res chain seq x y z
N MET A 1 -21.27 -25.16 -8.90
CA MET A 1 -21.93 -23.91 -8.47
C MET A 1 -21.60 -23.71 -7.00
N CYS A 2 -20.61 -22.86 -6.69
CA CYS A 2 -20.24 -22.56 -5.32
C CYS A 2 -21.00 -21.30 -4.87
N ILE A 3 -21.93 -21.48 -3.94
CA ILE A 3 -22.54 -20.39 -3.19
C ILE A 3 -21.48 -19.96 -2.17
N SER A 4 -20.76 -18.88 -2.45
CA SER A 4 -19.88 -18.25 -1.46
C SER A 4 -20.76 -17.52 -0.45
N GLY A 5 -21.09 -18.19 0.66
CA GLY A 5 -21.67 -17.57 1.83
C GLY A 5 -20.65 -16.66 2.50
N THR A 6 -20.58 -15.40 2.07
CA THR A 6 -19.96 -14.34 2.86
C THR A 6 -20.78 -14.18 4.13
N TYR A 7 -20.33 -14.80 5.23
CA TYR A 7 -20.75 -14.45 6.59
C TYR A 7 -20.30 -13.00 6.85
N CYS A 8 -21.14 -12.03 6.50
CA CYS A 8 -21.08 -10.71 7.12
C CYS A 8 -21.38 -10.91 8.61
N GLN A 9 -20.35 -11.05 9.44
CA GLN A 9 -20.51 -10.89 10.88
C GLN A 9 -20.97 -9.45 11.12
N SER A 10 -22.27 -9.25 11.24
CA SER A 10 -22.82 -8.00 11.73
C SER A 10 -22.30 -7.82 13.16
N LYS A 11 -21.42 -6.82 13.35
CA LYS A 11 -20.93 -6.48 14.68
C LYS A 11 -22.13 -6.01 15.51
N LEU A 12 -22.59 -6.87 16.41
CA LEU A 12 -23.59 -6.55 17.42
C LEU A 12 -22.89 -5.89 18.61
N TYR A 13 -23.38 -4.73 19.01
CA TYR A 13 -22.97 -3.98 20.20
C TYR A 13 -23.98 -4.22 21.31
N THR A 14 -23.53 -4.55 22.52
CA THR A 14 -24.38 -4.44 23.71
C THR A 14 -24.01 -3.13 24.39
N LEU A 15 -24.94 -2.18 24.39
CA LEU A 15 -24.72 -0.90 25.05
C LEU A 15 -25.45 -0.95 26.39
N ASN A 16 -24.73 -0.62 27.46
CA ASN A 16 -25.30 -0.48 28.80
C ASN A 16 -24.72 0.76 29.47
N LEU A 17 -25.40 1.89 29.30
CA LEU A 17 -25.08 3.13 29.98
C LEU A 17 -25.85 3.19 31.31
N THR A 18 -25.44 2.38 32.27
CA THR A 18 -25.97 2.45 33.66
C THR A 18 -25.58 3.77 34.33
N TYR A 19 -24.43 4.34 33.95
CA TYR A 19 -23.88 5.61 34.45
C TYR A 19 -23.40 6.49 33.30
N PRO A 20 -24.31 7.07 32.51
CA PRO A 20 -23.96 7.85 31.32
C PRO A 20 -23.11 9.08 31.69
N ASP A 21 -23.40 9.74 32.81
CA ASP A 21 -22.66 10.93 33.24
C ASP A 21 -21.19 10.62 33.57
N GLU A 22 -20.90 9.45 34.16
CA GLU A 22 -19.52 9.01 34.43
C GLU A 22 -18.75 8.79 33.12
N VAL A 23 -19.34 8.07 32.17
CA VAL A 23 -18.71 7.79 30.86
C VAL A 23 -18.50 9.08 30.06
N LEU A 24 -19.46 10.00 30.11
CA LEU A 24 -19.40 11.29 29.43
C LEU A 24 -18.36 12.24 30.07
N SER A 25 -18.13 12.14 31.38
CA SER A 25 -17.14 12.95 32.10
C SER A 25 -15.70 12.69 31.66
N GLU A 26 -15.44 11.53 31.06
CA GLU A 26 -14.13 11.16 30.52
C GLU A 26 -13.84 11.74 29.12
N PHE A 27 -14.77 12.50 28.53
CA PHE A 27 -14.54 13.19 27.26
C PHE A 27 -14.39 14.69 27.51
N GLU A 28 -13.40 15.32 26.87
CA GLU A 28 -13.20 16.78 26.92
C GLU A 28 -14.30 17.56 26.17
N TYR A 29 -15.22 16.84 25.52
CA TYR A 29 -16.30 17.38 24.70
C TYR A 29 -17.53 16.50 24.86
N THR A 30 -18.72 17.01 24.54
CA THR A 30 -19.92 16.18 24.54
C THR A 30 -20.01 15.37 23.25
N PRO A 31 -19.93 14.03 23.29
CA PRO A 31 -19.95 13.23 22.08
C PRO A 31 -21.23 13.41 21.25
N VAL A 32 -21.17 12.94 20.00
CA VAL A 32 -22.28 12.98 19.05
C VAL A 32 -23.17 11.77 19.27
N LEU A 33 -24.45 12.00 19.56
CA LEU A 33 -25.50 11.00 19.59
C LEU A 33 -26.80 11.61 19.07
N TYR A 34 -27.28 11.11 17.94
CA TYR A 34 -28.48 11.60 17.28
C TYR A 34 -29.39 10.44 16.88
N GLU A 35 -30.70 10.66 16.94
CA GLU A 35 -31.66 9.77 16.29
C GLU A 35 -31.53 9.91 14.78
N VAL A 36 -31.84 8.84 14.05
CA VAL A 36 -31.83 8.83 12.59
C VAL A 36 -33.16 8.32 12.08
N HIS A 37 -33.74 9.05 11.13
CA HIS A 37 -35.02 8.71 10.53
C HIS A 37 -34.81 8.22 9.11
N LYS A 38 -35.49 7.13 8.76
CA LYS A 38 -35.52 6.59 7.41
C LYS A 38 -36.68 7.25 6.67
N LYS A 39 -36.41 8.05 5.63
CA LYS A 39 -37.42 8.73 4.82
C LYS A 39 -37.27 8.40 3.34
N ASP A 40 -38.40 8.30 2.66
CA ASP A 40 -38.43 8.25 1.20
C ASP A 40 -38.23 9.67 0.68
N LEU A 41 -37.13 9.90 -0.03
CA LEU A 41 -36.80 11.20 -0.60
C LEU A 41 -36.81 11.09 -2.13
N THR A 42 -37.64 11.90 -2.77
CA THR A 42 -37.61 12.09 -4.22
C THR A 42 -36.82 13.34 -4.52
N ASN A 43 -35.70 13.21 -5.23
CA ASN A 43 -34.92 14.35 -5.69
C ASN A 43 -34.66 14.25 -7.21
N VAL A 44 -34.87 15.35 -7.91
CA VAL A 44 -34.55 15.46 -9.34
C VAL A 44 -33.23 16.20 -9.46
N PHE A 45 -32.17 15.45 -9.74
CA PHE A 45 -30.84 16.02 -9.97
C PHE A 45 -30.55 16.07 -11.47
N ILE A 46 -30.30 17.28 -11.99
CA ILE A 46 -29.85 17.48 -13.37
C ILE A 46 -28.33 17.62 -13.35
N GLU A 47 -27.61 16.51 -13.57
CA GLU A 47 -26.17 16.59 -13.76
C GLU A 47 -25.86 17.20 -15.12
N LYS A 48 -25.31 18.41 -15.14
CA LYS A 48 -24.71 18.99 -16.35
C LYS A 48 -23.38 18.30 -16.64
N SER A 49 -23.42 17.08 -17.20
CA SER A 49 -22.19 16.44 -17.65
C SER A 49 -21.66 17.14 -18.91
N MET A 50 -20.40 17.58 -18.86
CA MET A 50 -19.68 18.00 -20.07
C MET A 50 -19.22 16.73 -20.80
N ASN A 51 -20.06 16.18 -21.67
CA ASN A 51 -19.59 15.15 -22.60
C ASN A 51 -18.68 15.82 -23.63
N LYS A 52 -17.36 15.71 -23.41
CA LYS A 52 -16.38 16.09 -24.42
C LYS A 52 -16.57 15.17 -25.62
N ASN A 53 -16.69 15.75 -26.81
CA ASN A 53 -16.88 15.07 -28.10
C ASN A 53 -16.06 13.76 -28.18
N ASN A 54 -16.67 12.65 -28.63
CA ASN A 54 -16.02 11.34 -28.77
C ASN A 54 -14.69 11.39 -29.54
N VAL A 55 -14.59 12.30 -30.53
CA VAL A 55 -13.36 12.55 -31.28
C VAL A 55 -12.26 13.12 -30.36
N TYR A 56 -12.59 14.02 -29.44
CA TYR A 56 -11.66 14.56 -28.46
C TYR A 56 -11.17 13.48 -27.49
N ASN A 57 -12.08 12.64 -26.96
CA ASN A 57 -11.71 11.55 -26.04
C ASN A 57 -10.80 10.52 -26.74
N SER A 58 -11.09 10.18 -27.99
CA SER A 58 -10.23 9.32 -28.81
C SER A 58 -8.83 9.91 -29.02
N LEU A 59 -8.73 11.22 -29.29
CA LEU A 59 -7.44 11.90 -29.41
C LEU A 59 -6.67 11.95 -28.09
N GLN A 60 -7.33 12.20 -26.95
CA GLN A 60 -6.68 12.16 -25.64
C GLN A 60 -6.12 10.77 -25.33
N LYS A 61 -6.88 9.71 -25.63
CA LYS A 61 -6.42 8.32 -25.48
C LYS A 61 -5.20 8.04 -26.37
N LYS A 62 -5.22 8.48 -27.64
CA LYS A 62 -4.07 8.36 -28.55
C LYS A 62 -2.83 9.12 -28.05
N ILE A 63 -3.02 10.32 -27.50
CA ILE A 63 -1.93 11.11 -26.89
C ILE A 63 -1.34 10.38 -25.68
N LEU A 64 -2.19 9.80 -24.82
CA LEU A 64 -1.74 9.05 -23.65
C LEU A 64 -0.91 7.83 -24.06
N ASN A 65 -1.42 7.01 -24.98
CA ASN A 65 -0.72 5.83 -25.48
C ASN A 65 0.65 6.18 -26.09
N LEU A 66 0.73 7.26 -26.88
CA LEU A 66 2.00 7.70 -27.47
C LEU A 66 3.00 8.21 -26.43
N LYS A 67 2.54 8.78 -25.31
CA LYS A 67 3.43 9.14 -24.20
C LYS A 67 3.99 7.90 -23.51
N GLU A 68 3.16 6.90 -23.26
CA GLU A 68 3.59 5.64 -22.66
C GLU A 68 4.58 4.90 -23.58
N GLU A 69 4.30 4.89 -24.88
CA GLU A 69 5.20 4.36 -25.92
C GLU A 69 6.54 5.13 -25.94
N SER A 70 6.50 6.47 -25.89
CA SER A 70 7.70 7.32 -25.81
C SER A 70 8.58 6.98 -24.61
N ILE A 71 7.98 6.83 -23.41
CA ILE A 71 8.71 6.47 -22.18
C ILE A 71 9.36 5.10 -22.34
N THR A 72 8.62 4.14 -22.89
CA THR A 72 9.10 2.76 -23.09
C THR A 72 10.30 2.73 -24.04
N ILE A 73 10.19 3.41 -25.19
CA ILE A 73 11.25 3.49 -26.20
C ILE A 73 12.47 4.25 -25.65
N ARG A 74 12.26 5.34 -24.91
CA ARG A 74 13.35 6.09 -24.26
C ARG A 74 14.10 5.23 -23.25
N ASN A 75 13.39 4.51 -22.39
CA ASN A 75 14.00 3.62 -21.41
C ASN A 75 14.80 2.49 -22.09
N ALA A 76 14.28 1.94 -23.18
CA ALA A 76 15.00 0.95 -23.98
C ALA A 76 16.28 1.52 -24.61
N TYR A 77 16.22 2.73 -25.18
CA TYR A 77 17.38 3.43 -25.72
C TYR A 77 18.44 3.71 -24.64
N GLU A 78 18.04 4.23 -23.47
CA GLU A 78 18.96 4.52 -22.37
C GLU A 78 19.64 3.25 -21.86
N LYS A 79 18.90 2.15 -21.71
CA LYS A 79 19.47 0.83 -21.37
C LYS A 79 20.48 0.35 -22.41
N ALA A 80 20.13 0.42 -23.69
CA ALA A 80 21.02 0.03 -24.79
C ALA A 80 22.28 0.90 -24.84
N LEU A 81 22.15 2.21 -24.59
CA LEU A 81 23.28 3.14 -24.56
C LEU A 81 24.23 2.85 -23.40
N ILE A 82 23.69 2.56 -22.22
CA ILE A 82 24.50 2.12 -21.07
C ILE A 82 25.23 0.83 -21.42
N LYS A 83 24.53 -0.17 -21.97
CA LYS A 83 25.13 -1.45 -22.36
C LYS A 83 26.26 -1.27 -23.38
N HIS A 84 26.07 -0.41 -24.38
CA HIS A 84 27.11 -0.07 -25.36
C HIS A 84 28.32 0.62 -24.73
N LYS A 85 28.10 1.59 -23.82
CA LYS A 85 29.20 2.23 -23.07
C LYS A 85 30.00 1.22 -22.24
N LYS A 86 29.33 0.25 -21.63
CA LYS A 86 29.98 -0.81 -20.84
C LYS A 86 30.74 -1.79 -21.71
N THR A 87 30.22 -2.13 -22.90
CA THR A 87 30.96 -2.88 -23.92
C THR A 87 32.27 -2.19 -24.29
N ASN A 88 32.23 -0.87 -24.57
CA ASN A 88 33.45 -0.12 -24.89
C ASN A 88 34.47 -0.13 -23.74
N LEU A 89 34.00 -0.11 -22.50
CA LEU A 89 34.84 -0.17 -21.31
C LEU A 89 35.49 -1.55 -21.14
N ILE A 90 34.76 -2.64 -21.39
CA ILE A 90 35.31 -4.01 -21.44
C ILE A 90 36.43 -4.07 -22.49
N SER A 91 36.18 -3.59 -23.71
CA SER A 91 37.19 -3.56 -24.77
C SER A 91 38.42 -2.72 -24.41
N ALA A 92 38.24 -1.64 -23.64
CA ALA A 92 39.35 -0.82 -23.15
C ALA A 92 40.21 -1.59 -22.14
N TYR A 93 39.60 -2.29 -21.18
CA TYR A 93 40.32 -3.11 -20.20
C TYR A 93 41.11 -4.25 -20.84
N ILE A 94 40.52 -4.92 -21.84
CA ILE A 94 41.21 -5.97 -22.61
C ILE A 94 42.42 -5.37 -23.35
N LYS A 95 42.29 -4.19 -23.98
CA LYS A 95 43.42 -3.52 -24.63
C LYS A 95 44.52 -3.10 -23.66
N ILE A 96 44.16 -2.63 -22.46
CA ILE A 96 45.15 -2.32 -21.41
C ILE A 96 45.89 -3.59 -21.00
N PHE A 97 45.17 -4.70 -20.84
CA PHE A 97 45.78 -6.00 -20.59
C PHE A 97 46.74 -6.39 -21.72
N GLU A 98 46.36 -6.29 -22.99
CA GLU A 98 47.22 -6.67 -24.13
C GLU A 98 48.49 -5.82 -24.22
N ASN A 99 48.37 -4.51 -24.01
CA ASN A 99 49.46 -3.54 -24.24
C ASN A 99 50.38 -3.31 -23.04
N SER A 100 50.08 -3.88 -21.88
CA SER A 100 50.92 -3.71 -20.68
C SER A 100 52.29 -4.41 -20.84
N ASN A 101 53.33 -3.93 -20.15
CA ASN A 101 54.59 -4.67 -20.00
C ASN A 101 54.74 -5.27 -18.60
N ALA A 102 53.72 -5.13 -17.74
CA ALA A 102 53.75 -5.64 -16.38
C ALA A 102 53.67 -7.18 -16.32
N PRO A 103 54.16 -7.79 -15.23
CA PRO A 103 53.97 -9.21 -14.93
C PRO A 103 52.51 -9.64 -15.03
N ILE A 104 52.28 -10.88 -15.50
CA ILE A 104 50.93 -11.41 -15.78
C ILE A 104 49.98 -11.31 -14.58
N ASP A 105 50.50 -11.52 -13.38
CA ASP A 105 49.73 -11.43 -12.13
C ASP A 105 49.20 -10.03 -11.82
N ILE A 106 49.84 -8.99 -12.36
CA ILE A 106 49.41 -7.60 -12.18
C ILE A 106 48.42 -7.21 -13.27
N ARG A 107 48.73 -7.54 -14.54
CA ARG A 107 47.82 -7.19 -15.66
C ARG A 107 46.51 -7.97 -15.61
N LYS A 108 46.45 -9.20 -15.09
CA LYS A 108 45.21 -10.02 -15.04
C LYS A 108 44.06 -9.32 -14.31
N GLU A 109 44.35 -8.38 -13.41
CA GLU A 109 43.35 -7.53 -12.75
C GLU A 109 42.48 -6.75 -13.74
N GLU A 110 43.01 -6.37 -14.90
CA GLU A 110 42.23 -5.69 -15.94
C GLU A 110 41.21 -6.64 -16.60
N LEU A 111 41.55 -7.92 -16.76
CA LEU A 111 40.61 -8.93 -17.26
C LEU A 111 39.53 -9.28 -16.22
N ILE A 112 39.88 -9.29 -14.94
CA ILE A 112 38.91 -9.42 -13.82
C ILE A 112 37.91 -8.25 -13.86
N LYS A 113 38.39 -7.02 -14.02
CA LYS A 113 37.53 -5.83 -14.13
C LYS A 113 36.60 -5.94 -15.35
N ALA A 114 37.13 -6.39 -16.49
CA ALA A 114 36.35 -6.64 -17.69
C ALA A 114 35.24 -7.68 -17.46
N GLN A 115 35.56 -8.83 -16.86
CA GLN A 115 34.60 -9.89 -16.54
C GLN A 115 33.50 -9.40 -15.58
N LYS A 116 33.88 -8.70 -14.50
CA LYS A 116 32.92 -8.10 -13.55
C LYS A 116 31.94 -7.15 -14.24
N ILE A 117 32.39 -6.38 -15.23
CA ILE A 117 31.50 -5.49 -15.99
C ILE A 117 30.59 -6.30 -16.92
N ALA A 118 31.09 -7.36 -17.54
CA ALA A 118 30.29 -8.24 -18.38
C ALA A 118 29.14 -8.87 -17.59
N ASP A 119 29.45 -9.46 -16.43
CA ASP A 119 28.49 -10.13 -15.55
C ASP A 119 27.42 -9.14 -15.05
N ASN A 120 27.84 -7.97 -14.56
CA ASN A 120 26.93 -6.97 -14.02
C ASN A 120 25.93 -6.40 -15.04
N TYR A 121 26.24 -6.50 -16.34
CA TYR A 121 25.41 -5.93 -17.40
C TYR A 121 24.84 -7.00 -18.35
N ASN A 122 24.90 -8.28 -17.96
CA ASN A 122 24.46 -9.42 -18.78
C ASN A 122 24.97 -9.32 -20.22
N ILE A 123 26.28 -9.08 -20.34
CA ILE A 123 27.00 -9.16 -21.60
C ILE A 123 27.59 -10.56 -21.62
N ASP A 124 27.08 -11.42 -22.50
CA ASP A 124 27.53 -12.80 -22.60
C ASP A 124 28.90 -12.84 -23.27
N ILE A 125 29.93 -12.75 -22.42
CA ILE A 125 31.33 -12.84 -22.79
C ILE A 125 32.10 -13.51 -21.66
N PHE A 126 33.16 -14.20 -22.06
CA PHE A 126 34.16 -14.74 -21.16
C PHE A 126 35.51 -14.06 -21.44
N VAL A 127 36.00 -13.31 -20.47
CA VAL A 127 37.28 -12.58 -20.55
C VAL A 127 38.28 -13.14 -19.54
N TYR A 128 37.79 -13.62 -18.41
CA TYR A 128 38.61 -14.13 -17.31
C TYR A 128 37.88 -15.21 -16.51
N ALA A 129 38.62 -16.24 -16.07
CA ALA A 129 38.15 -17.25 -15.13
C ALA A 129 39.15 -17.47 -14.00
N ASP A 130 38.66 -17.33 -12.77
CA ASP A 130 39.28 -17.84 -11.55
C ASP A 130 38.51 -19.07 -11.02
N ASP A 131 38.96 -19.64 -9.91
CA ASP A 131 38.33 -20.81 -9.28
C ASP A 131 36.88 -20.58 -8.81
N ASN A 132 36.39 -19.33 -8.84
CA ASN A 132 35.00 -18.98 -8.50
C ASN A 132 34.08 -18.88 -9.73
N THR A 133 34.60 -19.11 -10.95
CA THR A 133 33.80 -19.13 -12.18
C THR A 133 33.28 -20.55 -12.49
N VAL A 134 32.11 -20.64 -13.14
CA VAL A 134 31.39 -21.89 -13.41
C VAL A 134 32.32 -22.98 -13.98
N PRO A 135 32.37 -24.20 -13.39
CA PRO A 135 33.34 -25.25 -13.75
C PRO A 135 33.42 -25.58 -15.24
N ASP A 136 32.28 -25.53 -15.94
CA ASP A 136 32.18 -25.87 -17.37
C ASP A 136 32.99 -24.94 -18.29
N LYS A 137 33.34 -23.74 -17.82
CA LYS A 137 34.14 -22.76 -18.58
C LYS A 137 35.64 -22.80 -18.24
N LYS A 138 36.05 -23.56 -17.21
CA LYS A 138 37.43 -23.64 -16.72
C LYS A 138 38.36 -24.40 -17.68
N ASN A 139 37.87 -25.51 -18.25
CA ASN A 139 38.66 -26.40 -19.11
C ASN A 139 39.12 -25.75 -20.42
N GLY A 140 38.35 -24.80 -20.97
CA GLY A 140 38.74 -24.08 -22.18
C GLY A 140 39.85 -23.06 -21.95
N LEU A 141 39.95 -22.48 -20.75
CA LEU A 141 40.89 -21.39 -20.46
C LEU A 141 42.28 -21.91 -20.09
N ASP A 142 42.39 -23.03 -19.37
CA ASP A 142 43.69 -23.62 -19.02
C ASP A 142 44.46 -24.10 -20.26
N ILE A 143 43.74 -24.55 -21.30
CA ILE A 143 44.30 -24.86 -22.62
C ILE A 143 44.87 -23.60 -23.30
N ILE A 144 44.21 -22.45 -23.11
CA ILE A 144 44.59 -21.18 -23.74
C ILE A 144 45.70 -20.46 -22.95
N LYS A 145 45.71 -20.55 -21.61
CA LYS A 145 46.75 -19.97 -20.72
C LYS A 145 48.16 -20.47 -21.05
N ASN A 146 48.29 -21.72 -21.46
CA ASN A 146 49.57 -22.34 -21.79
C ASN A 146 50.16 -21.88 -23.13
N ASN A 147 49.42 -21.09 -23.92
CA ASN A 147 49.90 -20.53 -25.17
C ASN A 147 49.53 -19.02 -25.28
N PRO A 148 50.46 -18.10 -24.95
CA PRO A 148 50.19 -16.66 -24.91
C PRO A 148 49.64 -16.08 -26.21
N LEU A 149 50.05 -16.64 -27.37
CA LEU A 149 49.61 -16.19 -28.68
C LEU A 149 48.15 -16.59 -28.95
N HIS A 150 47.75 -17.79 -28.55
CA HIS A 150 46.35 -18.23 -28.62
C HIS A 150 45.45 -17.41 -27.67
N PHE A 151 45.93 -17.06 -26.47
CA PHE A 151 45.18 -16.23 -25.53
C PHE A 151 44.92 -14.82 -26.06
N ASN A 152 45.93 -14.18 -26.64
CA ASN A 152 45.74 -12.86 -27.25
C ASN A 152 44.76 -12.91 -28.44
N ASN A 153 44.83 -13.95 -29.28
CA ASN A 153 43.89 -14.11 -30.38
C ASN A 153 42.45 -14.37 -29.89
N TYR A 154 42.30 -15.13 -28.81
CA TYR A 154 41.01 -15.32 -28.14
C TYR A 154 40.42 -13.99 -27.66
N LEU A 155 41.19 -13.18 -26.92
CA LEU A 155 40.74 -11.88 -26.42
C LEU A 155 40.34 -10.92 -27.55
N LYS A 156 41.07 -10.92 -28.67
CA LYS A 156 40.71 -10.13 -29.86
C LYS A 156 39.38 -10.58 -30.47
N ASN A 157 39.17 -11.89 -30.60
CA ASN A 157 37.93 -12.45 -31.13
C ASN A 157 36.74 -12.12 -30.22
N GLU A 158 36.94 -12.17 -28.91
CA GLU A 158 35.94 -11.76 -27.94
C GLU A 158 35.59 -10.26 -28.08
N VAL A 159 36.59 -9.37 -28.15
CA VAL A 159 36.36 -7.93 -28.37
C VAL A 159 35.54 -7.67 -29.64
N LEU A 160 35.84 -8.38 -30.73
CA LEU A 160 35.09 -8.28 -31.98
C LEU A 160 33.64 -8.78 -31.81
N SER A 161 33.45 -9.91 -31.14
CA SER A 161 32.15 -10.51 -30.86
C SER A 161 31.25 -9.55 -30.07
N ILE A 162 31.74 -8.97 -28.97
CA ILE A 162 30.91 -8.07 -28.14
C ILE A 162 30.54 -6.81 -28.91
N THR A 163 31.49 -6.25 -29.68
CA THR A 163 31.27 -5.02 -30.45
C THR A 163 30.22 -5.23 -31.54
N LYS A 164 30.24 -6.40 -32.20
CA LYS A 164 29.23 -6.81 -33.18
C LYS A 164 27.85 -7.03 -32.54
N ASN A 165 27.81 -7.67 -31.38
CA ASN A 165 26.56 -8.03 -30.69
C ASN A 165 25.95 -6.86 -29.88
N ASN A 166 26.70 -5.78 -29.63
CA ASN A 166 26.25 -4.61 -28.88
C ASN A 166 26.53 -3.30 -29.65
N PRO A 167 25.92 -3.13 -30.84
CA PRO A 167 26.14 -1.95 -31.67
C PRO A 167 25.66 -0.68 -30.96
N LYS A 168 26.23 0.46 -31.36
CA LYS A 168 25.78 1.77 -30.89
C LYS A 168 24.28 1.94 -31.20
N PRO A 169 23.42 2.21 -30.20
CA PRO A 169 22.00 2.37 -30.45
C PRO A 169 21.75 3.57 -31.35
N LYS A 170 20.78 3.43 -32.27
CA LYS A 170 20.33 4.56 -33.11
C LYS A 170 19.75 5.65 -32.21
N PRO A 171 20.01 6.94 -32.52
CA PRO A 171 19.52 8.04 -31.70
C PRO A 171 17.99 8.00 -31.59
N TYR A 172 17.49 8.32 -30.39
CA TYR A 172 16.06 8.45 -30.12
C TYR A 172 15.43 9.43 -31.14
N HIS A 173 14.51 8.93 -31.96
CA HIS A 173 13.89 9.74 -33.01
C HIS A 173 12.93 10.78 -32.39
N LYS A 174 13.13 12.05 -32.76
CA LYS A 174 12.24 13.20 -32.45
C LYS A 174 10.81 13.05 -33.01
N THR A 175 10.51 11.96 -33.71
CA THR A 175 9.27 11.73 -34.46
C THR A 175 8.07 11.47 -33.54
N ILE A 176 8.26 10.86 -32.37
CA ILE A 176 7.17 10.61 -31.41
C ILE A 176 6.69 11.92 -30.77
N ASP A 177 7.61 12.78 -30.36
CA ASP A 177 7.28 14.10 -29.80
C ASP A 177 6.57 15.00 -30.82
N GLN A 178 7.03 14.97 -32.08
CA GLN A 178 6.35 15.63 -33.19
C GLN A 178 4.92 15.11 -33.38
N ARG A 179 4.71 13.79 -33.30
CA ARG A 179 3.39 13.16 -33.43
C ARG A 179 2.47 13.51 -32.26
N ILE A 180 2.98 13.55 -31.03
CA ILE A 180 2.25 13.99 -29.84
C ILE A 180 1.80 15.45 -30.00
N ASN A 181 2.70 16.34 -30.45
CA ASN A 181 2.39 17.75 -30.65
C ASN A 181 1.35 17.96 -31.76
N MET A 182 1.44 17.22 -32.86
CA MET A 182 0.42 17.23 -33.92
C MET A 182 -0.97 16.83 -33.38
N LEU A 183 -1.05 15.75 -32.58
CA LEU A 183 -2.32 15.31 -32.00
C LEU A 183 -2.88 16.29 -30.97
N ARG A 184 -2.02 16.94 -30.17
CA ARG A 184 -2.43 18.01 -29.25
C ARG A 184 -3.05 19.18 -30.01
N ASN A 185 -2.45 19.58 -31.13
CA ASN A 185 -3.00 20.66 -31.96
C ASN A 185 -4.35 20.25 -32.55
N LYS A 186 -4.50 19.03 -33.06
CA LYS A 186 -5.80 18.50 -33.50
C LYS A 186 -6.85 18.51 -32.38
N ALA A 187 -6.48 18.12 -31.17
CA ALA A 187 -7.40 18.12 -30.02
C ALA A 187 -7.82 19.53 -29.59
N LYS A 188 -6.95 20.54 -29.75
CA LYS A 188 -7.28 21.96 -29.46
C LYS A 188 -8.28 22.54 -30.45
N MET A 189 -8.26 22.09 -31.71
CA MET A 189 -9.16 22.58 -32.77
C MET A 189 -10.57 21.99 -32.71
N ILE A 190 -10.81 20.97 -31.89
CA ILE A 190 -12.16 20.38 -31.75
C ILE A 190 -13.03 21.31 -30.91
N LYS A 191 -14.11 21.82 -31.53
CA LYS A 191 -15.18 22.52 -30.81
C LYS A 191 -15.72 21.60 -29.72
N LYS A 192 -15.59 22.04 -28.47
CA LYS A 192 -16.17 21.36 -27.31
C LYS A 192 -17.68 21.59 -27.33
N ASN A 193 -18.42 20.78 -28.08
CA ASN A 193 -19.87 20.83 -28.03
C ASN A 193 -20.31 20.45 -26.62
N LYS A 194 -20.97 21.38 -25.93
CA LYS A 194 -21.61 21.12 -24.64
C LYS A 194 -22.88 20.34 -24.92
N THR A 195 -22.80 19.02 -24.96
CA THR A 195 -24.01 18.20 -24.98
C THR A 195 -24.47 18.05 -23.52
N ILE A 196 -25.60 18.66 -23.18
CA ILE A 196 -26.27 18.45 -21.89
C ILE A 196 -26.81 17.01 -21.95
N ALA A 197 -26.10 16.05 -21.35
CA ALA A 197 -26.68 14.74 -21.14
C ALA A 197 -27.55 14.81 -19.88
N LEU A 198 -28.87 14.64 -20.06
CA LEU A 198 -29.78 14.33 -18.97
C LEU A 198 -29.39 12.95 -18.44
N LEU A 199 -28.60 12.92 -17.36
CA LEU A 199 -28.36 11.67 -16.64
C LEU A 199 -29.63 11.34 -15.86
N LYS A 200 -30.12 10.12 -16.09
CA LYS A 200 -31.32 9.55 -15.48
C LYS A 200 -31.37 9.85 -13.99
N ASP A 201 -32.57 10.21 -13.57
CA ASP A 201 -33.03 10.42 -12.21
C ASP A 201 -32.43 9.43 -11.21
N ARG A 202 -32.41 9.81 -9.93
CA ARG A 202 -32.51 8.83 -8.83
C ARG A 202 -33.94 8.25 -8.85
N ILE A 203 -34.31 7.59 -9.96
CA ILE A 203 -35.53 6.77 -10.06
C ILE A 203 -35.22 5.49 -9.29
N GLU A 204 -35.76 5.45 -8.07
CA GLU A 204 -36.33 4.31 -7.33
C GLU A 204 -35.90 4.35 -5.86
N ASN A 205 -36.74 4.97 -5.03
CA ASN A 205 -37.08 4.55 -3.66
C ASN A 205 -35.95 4.05 -2.74
N GLU A 206 -34.74 4.60 -2.85
CA GLU A 206 -33.72 4.37 -1.86
C GLU A 206 -34.04 5.21 -0.63
N LYS A 207 -34.65 4.56 0.35
CA LYS A 207 -34.85 5.09 1.69
C LYS A 207 -33.56 5.75 2.19
N SER A 208 -33.56 7.08 2.29
CA SER A 208 -32.45 7.87 2.81
C SER A 208 -32.51 7.93 4.33
N PHE A 209 -31.34 8.04 4.95
CA PHE A 209 -31.20 8.25 6.38
C PHE A 209 -31.01 9.75 6.64
N LEU A 210 -31.88 10.35 7.44
CA LEU A 210 -31.79 11.76 7.83
C LEU A 210 -31.46 11.87 9.30
N LEU A 211 -30.54 12.78 9.62
CA LEU A 211 -30.23 13.14 11.00
C LEU A 211 -31.47 13.76 11.63
N GLY A 212 -31.91 13.18 12.73
CA GLY A 212 -32.99 13.69 13.58
C GLY A 212 -32.43 14.49 14.75
N ASP A 213 -33.18 14.47 15.85
CA ASP A 213 -32.81 15.20 17.05
C ASP A 213 -31.68 14.53 17.83
N ARG A 214 -31.03 15.30 18.70
CA ARG A 214 -30.03 14.77 19.62
C ARG A 214 -30.71 13.76 20.55
N ALA A 215 -30.21 12.54 20.60
CA ALA A 215 -30.81 11.52 21.45
C ALA A 215 -30.23 11.60 22.87
N ASN A 216 -31.04 11.20 23.86
CA ASN A 216 -30.60 11.08 25.24
C ASN A 216 -29.78 9.78 25.42
N TYR A 217 -28.59 9.89 26.02
CA TYR A 217 -27.70 8.76 26.34
C TYR A 217 -28.35 7.71 27.22
N ASN A 218 -29.29 8.10 28.10
CA ASN A 218 -30.02 7.20 28.99
C ASN A 218 -30.85 6.16 28.22
N ASN A 219 -31.20 6.46 26.97
CA ASN A 219 -32.00 5.59 26.11
C ASN A 219 -31.13 4.65 25.25
N LEU A 220 -29.81 4.75 25.33
CA LEU A 220 -28.87 3.96 24.53
C LEU A 220 -28.48 2.66 25.26
N SER A 221 -29.48 1.85 25.60
CA SER A 221 -29.29 0.52 26.19
C SER A 221 -29.91 -0.57 25.32
N GLY A 222 -29.26 -1.75 25.29
CA GLY A 222 -29.72 -2.91 24.53
C GLY A 222 -28.73 -3.39 23.47
N VAL A 223 -29.21 -4.25 22.56
CA VAL A 223 -28.40 -4.84 21.50
C VAL A 223 -28.58 -4.05 20.21
N PHE A 224 -27.49 -3.57 19.63
CA PHE A 224 -27.46 -2.76 18.41
C PHE A 224 -26.64 -3.43 17.31
N GLU A 225 -27.05 -3.29 16.07
CA GLU A 225 -26.31 -3.76 14.91
C GLU A 225 -25.61 -2.59 14.21
N LYS A 226 -24.34 -2.78 13.81
CA LYS A 226 -23.63 -1.81 12.98
C LYS A 226 -24.18 -1.80 11.55
N ILE A 227 -24.64 -0.64 11.08
CA ILE A 227 -25.00 -0.45 9.67
C ILE A 227 -23.79 -0.01 8.84
N GLY A 228 -23.05 0.99 9.32
CA GLY A 228 -21.90 1.51 8.58
C GLY A 228 -21.36 2.82 9.13
N ASN A 229 -20.34 3.36 8.47
CA ASN A 229 -19.82 4.68 8.78
C ASN A 229 -20.46 5.69 7.83
N TYR A 230 -20.93 6.81 8.39
CA TYR A 230 -21.64 7.84 7.65
C TYR A 230 -21.10 9.22 8.03
N GLN A 231 -21.35 10.17 7.15
CA GLN A 231 -21.15 11.60 7.38
C GLN A 231 -22.46 12.32 7.07
N VAL A 232 -22.65 13.51 7.66
CA VAL A 232 -23.90 14.27 7.53
C VAL A 232 -23.67 15.48 6.63
N ILE A 233 -24.55 15.66 5.64
CA ILE A 233 -24.57 16.83 4.76
C ILE A 233 -25.03 18.06 5.53
N SER A 234 -24.21 19.12 5.54
CA SER A 234 -24.51 20.37 6.26
C SER A 234 -25.50 21.27 5.53
N ASN A 235 -25.50 21.23 4.20
CA ASN A 235 -26.36 21.99 3.30
C ASN A 235 -26.59 21.19 2.01
N ASP A 236 -27.76 21.35 1.38
CA ASP A 236 -28.10 20.69 0.10
C ASP A 236 -26.94 20.75 -0.90
N TYR A 237 -26.57 19.59 -1.47
CA TYR A 237 -25.47 19.47 -2.42
C TYR A 237 -25.74 18.39 -3.46
N GLY A 238 -25.85 18.79 -4.72
CA GLY A 238 -26.15 17.87 -5.81
C GLY A 238 -27.48 17.14 -5.57
N PRO A 239 -27.50 15.79 -5.52
CA PRO A 239 -28.71 15.03 -5.22
C PRO A 239 -29.01 14.88 -3.71
N PHE A 240 -28.14 15.35 -2.82
CA PHE A 240 -28.24 15.12 -1.37
C PHE A 240 -28.86 16.30 -0.64
N PHE A 241 -29.71 15.99 0.34
CA PHE A 241 -30.35 17.00 1.19
C PHE A 241 -29.53 17.32 2.43
N LYS A 242 -29.75 18.51 2.97
CA LYS A 242 -29.31 18.88 4.30
C LYS A 242 -29.76 17.83 5.32
N ASN A 243 -28.86 17.50 6.24
CA ASN A 243 -29.00 16.48 7.27
C ASN A 243 -29.05 15.04 6.74
N GLU A 244 -28.85 14.80 5.44
CA GLU A 244 -28.77 13.44 4.90
C GLU A 244 -27.44 12.77 5.30
N LEU A 245 -27.54 11.52 5.73
CA LEU A 245 -26.40 10.66 6.03
C LEU A 245 -25.92 9.98 4.76
N ILE A 246 -24.65 10.22 4.41
CA ILE A 246 -24.00 9.64 3.23
C ILE A 246 -22.73 8.88 3.61
N GLN A 247 -22.44 7.81 2.88
CA GLN A 247 -21.22 7.03 3.09
C GLN A 247 -20.01 7.71 2.44
N ASP A 248 -18.80 7.44 2.97
CA ASP A 248 -17.54 7.97 2.44
C ASP A 248 -17.32 7.65 0.94
N SER A 249 -17.80 6.50 0.48
CA SER A 249 -17.75 6.09 -0.92
C SER A 249 -18.52 7.05 -1.83
N ILE A 250 -19.69 7.53 -1.36
CA ILE A 250 -20.55 8.48 -2.07
C ILE A 250 -19.87 9.85 -2.11
N ILE A 251 -19.30 10.31 -0.99
CA ILE A 251 -18.56 11.58 -0.92
C ILE A 251 -17.46 11.62 -1.98
N LYS A 252 -16.67 10.54 -2.09
CA LYS A 252 -15.61 10.42 -3.09
C LYS A 252 -16.15 10.38 -4.52
N LYS A 253 -17.24 9.65 -4.76
CA LYS A 253 -17.87 9.52 -6.09
C LYS A 253 -18.38 10.86 -6.61
N PHE A 254 -18.99 11.67 -5.73
CA PHE A 254 -19.59 12.96 -6.09
C PHE A 254 -18.68 14.18 -5.83
N ASN A 255 -17.43 13.96 -5.38
CA ASN A 255 -16.48 15.02 -5.01
C ASN A 255 -17.08 16.07 -4.07
N ILE A 256 -17.84 15.63 -3.06
CA ILE A 256 -18.52 16.54 -2.13
C ILE A 256 -17.46 17.28 -1.29
N PRO A 257 -17.42 18.63 -1.32
CA PRO A 257 -16.44 19.40 -0.59
C PRO A 257 -16.61 19.28 0.93
N LYS A 258 -15.51 19.36 1.68
CA LYS A 258 -15.51 19.20 3.16
C LYS A 258 -16.39 20.21 3.91
N ASN A 259 -16.57 21.42 3.40
CA ASN A 259 -17.44 22.44 4.01
C ASN A 259 -18.94 22.10 3.91
N HIS A 260 -19.31 21.10 3.09
CA HIS A 260 -20.67 20.56 3.02
C HIS A 260 -20.89 19.38 3.99
N ILE A 261 -19.95 19.09 4.90
CA ILE A 261 -20.03 17.99 5.87
C ILE A 261 -20.01 18.56 7.30
N VAL A 262 -20.94 18.12 8.15
CA VAL A 262 -21.09 18.60 9.54
C VAL A 262 -20.00 18.03 10.46
N PHE A 263 -19.81 16.71 10.45
CA PHE A 263 -18.88 16.03 11.35
C PHE A 263 -17.62 15.63 10.59
N GLN A 264 -16.46 16.16 10.99
CA GLN A 264 -15.18 15.77 10.40
C GLN A 264 -14.64 14.44 10.96
N GLU A 265 -15.18 14.01 12.10
CA GLU A 265 -14.83 12.77 12.76
C GLU A 265 -15.72 11.62 12.30
N THR A 266 -15.20 10.40 12.40
CA THR A 266 -15.92 9.20 11.97
C THR A 266 -17.13 8.96 12.88
N THR A 267 -18.35 9.02 12.32
CA THR A 267 -19.58 8.61 13.01
C THR A 267 -20.08 7.28 12.49
N THR A 268 -20.71 6.50 13.36
CA THR A 268 -21.21 5.15 13.06
C THR A 268 -22.73 5.12 13.19
N LEU A 269 -23.41 4.68 12.14
CA LEU A 269 -24.84 4.40 12.17
C LEU A 269 -25.06 3.00 12.75
N ILE A 270 -25.86 2.93 13.82
CA ILE A 270 -26.28 1.68 14.46
C ILE A 270 -27.80 1.58 14.48
N ILE A 271 -28.33 0.36 14.53
CA ILE A 271 -29.77 0.10 14.66
C ILE A 271 -30.03 -0.73 15.91
N HIS A 272 -31.00 -0.33 16.73
CA HIS A 272 -31.42 -1.12 17.88
C HIS A 272 -32.16 -2.38 17.41
N SER A 273 -31.70 -3.56 17.82
CA SER A 273 -32.18 -4.86 17.30
C SER A 273 -33.66 -5.09 17.52
N LYS A 274 -34.19 -4.73 18.70
CA LYS A 274 -35.61 -4.86 19.08
C LYS A 274 -36.49 -3.75 18.49
N SER A 275 -36.23 -2.49 18.82
CA SER A 275 -37.09 -1.36 18.42
C SER A 275 -36.92 -0.92 16.96
N LYS A 276 -35.86 -1.36 16.28
CA LYS A 276 -35.48 -0.94 14.92
C LYS A 276 -35.23 0.57 14.77
N LYS A 277 -35.04 1.29 15.88
CA LYS A 277 -34.62 2.70 15.87
C LYS A 277 -33.16 2.83 15.46
N TYR A 278 -32.85 3.85 14.66
CA TYR A 278 -31.49 4.13 14.17
C TYR A 278 -30.86 5.27 14.97
N TYR A 279 -29.56 5.15 15.23
CA TYR A 279 -28.79 6.15 15.95
C TYR A 279 -27.46 6.40 15.25
N LEU A 280 -27.07 7.67 15.13
CA LEU A 280 -25.75 8.08 14.69
C LEU A 280 -24.89 8.40 15.91
N VAL A 281 -23.80 7.68 16.09
CA VAL A 281 -22.97 7.71 17.30
C VAL A 281 -21.53 8.03 16.95
N ALA A 282 -20.88 8.89 17.75
CA ALA A 282 -19.44 9.11 17.69
C ALA A 282 -18.67 7.79 17.85
N HIS A 283 -17.65 7.56 17.03
CA HIS A 283 -16.95 6.27 17.00
C HIS A 283 -16.21 5.95 18.32
N ASP A 284 -15.66 6.96 18.98
CA ASP A 284 -14.96 6.85 20.25
C ASP A 284 -15.90 6.64 21.44
N LEU A 285 -17.07 7.30 21.45
CA LEU A 285 -18.14 6.96 22.38
C LEU A 285 -18.52 5.49 22.22
N LEU A 286 -18.77 5.04 20.99
CA LEU A 286 -19.14 3.64 20.72
C LEU A 286 -18.05 2.66 21.19
N LYS A 287 -16.76 3.03 21.14
CA LYS A 287 -15.68 2.20 21.69
C LYS A 287 -15.73 2.09 23.20
N LYS A 288 -16.04 3.18 23.91
CA LYS A 288 -16.13 3.19 25.37
C LYS A 288 -17.38 2.47 25.87
N VAL A 289 -18.54 2.68 25.23
CA VAL A 289 -19.82 2.13 25.67
C VAL A 289 -20.11 0.71 25.20
N ASN A 290 -19.28 0.17 24.29
CA ASN A 290 -19.36 -1.22 23.87
C ASN A 290 -18.91 -2.14 25.01
N HIS A 291 -19.80 -2.35 25.98
CA HIS A 291 -19.68 -3.38 26.97
C HIS A 291 -19.94 -4.73 26.30
N THR A 292 -18.83 -5.37 25.94
CA THR A 292 -18.67 -6.80 25.71
C THR A 292 -19.53 -7.45 24.61
N PRO A 293 -18.89 -8.21 23.68
CA PRO A 293 -19.61 -8.88 22.60
C PRO A 293 -20.62 -9.87 23.18
N TYR A 294 -21.82 -9.88 22.62
CA TYR A 294 -22.98 -10.76 22.91
C TYR A 294 -22.64 -12.24 23.22
N LEU A 295 -21.49 -12.73 22.75
CA LEU A 295 -20.95 -14.06 23.08
C LEU A 295 -20.72 -14.29 24.58
N GLU A 296 -20.37 -13.28 25.38
CA GLU A 296 -20.15 -13.47 26.81
C GLU A 296 -21.46 -13.71 27.59
N GLN A 297 -22.59 -13.14 27.16
CA GLN A 297 -23.88 -13.39 27.80
C GLN A 297 -24.49 -14.73 27.42
N VAL A 298 -24.29 -15.19 26.17
CA VAL A 298 -24.69 -16.54 25.74
C VAL A 298 -23.84 -17.61 26.42
N VAL A 299 -22.54 -17.35 26.66
CA VAL A 299 -21.67 -18.28 27.39
C VAL A 299 -21.99 -18.30 28.89
N TYR A 300 -22.34 -17.17 29.52
CA TYR A 300 -22.73 -17.15 30.94
C TYR A 300 -24.11 -17.78 31.20
N THR A 301 -25.09 -17.55 30.32
CA THR A 301 -26.42 -18.18 30.47
C THR A 301 -26.44 -19.65 30.07
N ASN A 302 -25.56 -20.10 29.16
CA ASN A 302 -25.42 -21.52 28.83
C ASN A 302 -24.49 -22.30 29.79
N LYS A 303 -23.49 -21.67 30.43
CA LYS A 303 -22.67 -22.31 31.48
C LYS A 303 -23.44 -22.63 32.76
N ILE A 304 -24.50 -21.88 33.06
CA ILE A 304 -25.33 -22.12 34.25
C ILE A 304 -26.41 -23.17 33.97
N LYS A 305 -26.71 -23.48 32.69
CA LYS A 305 -27.75 -24.45 32.33
C LYS A 305 -27.25 -25.78 31.78
N ASN A 306 -26.06 -25.87 31.20
CA ASN A 306 -25.57 -27.13 30.64
C ASN A 306 -24.11 -27.38 31.04
N ASN A 307 -23.95 -28.11 32.14
CA ASN A 307 -22.82 -29.02 32.30
C ASN A 307 -22.93 -30.08 31.20
N ASN A 308 -22.40 -29.79 30.01
CA ASN A 308 -21.90 -30.81 29.11
C ASN A 308 -20.90 -30.19 28.14
N THR A 309 -19.71 -30.78 28.18
CA THR A 309 -18.54 -30.55 27.35
C THR A 309 -18.89 -30.51 25.86
N VAL A 310 -18.73 -29.33 25.24
CA VAL A 310 -18.61 -29.22 23.79
C VAL A 310 -17.24 -28.64 23.47
N ASN A 311 -16.36 -29.53 22.99
CA ASN A 311 -15.11 -29.17 22.33
C ASN A 311 -15.46 -28.43 21.03
N GLN A 312 -15.45 -27.10 21.05
CA GLN A 312 -15.37 -26.30 19.83
C GLN A 312 -13.93 -25.82 19.65
N THR A 313 -13.22 -26.52 18.77
CA THR A 313 -11.97 -26.04 18.18
C THR A 313 -12.28 -24.83 17.30
N ASN A 314 -12.26 -23.64 17.90
CA ASN A 314 -12.27 -22.37 17.17
C ASN A 314 -10.95 -22.28 16.37
N THR A 315 -11.04 -22.53 15.06
CA THR A 315 -9.93 -22.27 14.13
C THR A 315 -9.72 -20.76 14.07
N ILE A 316 -8.66 -20.29 14.73
CA ILE A 316 -8.21 -18.91 14.65
C ILE A 316 -7.76 -18.66 13.20
N GLU A 317 -8.42 -17.72 12.53
CA GLU A 317 -8.11 -17.32 11.13
C GLU A 317 -6.67 -16.81 10.97
N TYR A 318 -6.07 -16.37 12.09
CA TYR A 318 -4.70 -15.91 12.20
C TYR A 318 -3.80 -17.00 12.78
N SER A 319 -2.75 -17.37 12.05
CA SER A 319 -1.78 -18.37 12.49
C SER A 319 -0.85 -17.81 13.58
N LEU A 320 -0.66 -18.56 14.66
CA LEU A 320 0.32 -18.21 15.71
C LEU A 320 1.73 -18.11 15.13
N LYS A 321 2.05 -18.96 14.15
CA LYS A 321 3.32 -18.95 13.43
C LYS A 321 3.53 -17.68 12.62
N GLU A 322 2.47 -17.14 12.03
CA GLU A 322 2.53 -15.86 11.31
C GLU A 322 2.72 -14.69 12.28
N TYR A 323 2.04 -14.72 13.43
CA TYR A 323 2.23 -13.75 14.52
C TYR A 323 3.68 -13.72 15.02
N GLU A 324 4.25 -14.88 15.31
CA GLU A 324 5.65 -15.00 15.75
C GLU A 324 6.65 -14.58 14.67
N SER A 325 6.36 -14.90 13.40
CA SER A 325 7.19 -14.45 12.27
C SER A 325 7.21 -12.93 12.14
N MET A 326 6.06 -12.26 12.27
CA MET A 326 5.98 -10.79 12.23
C MET A 326 6.76 -10.15 13.39
N ILE A 327 6.68 -10.72 14.59
CA ILE A 327 7.44 -10.20 15.74
C ILE A 327 8.95 -10.46 15.57
N THR A 328 9.33 -11.55 14.92
CA THR A 328 10.73 -11.80 14.55
C THR A 328 11.24 -10.76 13.54
N GLU A 329 10.39 -10.34 12.60
CA GLU A 329 10.69 -9.27 11.64
C GLU A 329 10.82 -7.90 12.32
N CYS A 330 10.06 -7.63 13.40
CA CYS A 330 10.25 -6.45 14.24
C CYS A 330 11.69 -6.33 14.74
N LYS A 331 12.32 -7.42 15.18
CA LYS A 331 13.72 -7.39 15.67
C LYS A 331 14.69 -6.86 14.60
N LYS A 332 14.52 -7.28 13.34
CA LYS A 332 15.34 -6.81 12.22
C LYS A 332 15.14 -5.33 11.94
N LEU A 333 13.87 -4.88 11.94
CA LEU A 333 13.54 -3.47 11.72
C LEU A 333 14.00 -2.58 12.89
N THR A 334 13.88 -3.05 14.14
CA THR A 334 14.40 -2.35 15.33
C THR A 334 15.88 -2.03 15.17
N MET A 335 16.70 -3.01 14.79
CA MET A 335 18.14 -2.80 14.61
C MET A 335 18.45 -1.79 13.51
N LYS A 336 17.72 -1.82 12.38
CA LYS A 336 17.85 -0.82 11.32
C LYS A 336 17.48 0.59 11.82
N LEU A 337 16.37 0.72 12.55
CA LEU A 337 15.91 2.01 13.07
C LEU A 337 16.88 2.60 14.09
N ILE A 338 17.50 1.76 14.93
CA ILE A 338 18.57 2.18 15.85
C ILE A 338 19.79 2.65 15.06
N ALA A 339 20.27 1.88 14.08
CA ALA A 339 21.42 2.25 13.27
C ALA A 339 21.22 3.58 12.53
N HIS A 340 20.04 3.80 11.96
CA HIS A 340 19.70 5.09 11.33
C HIS A 340 19.72 6.23 12.34
N LYS A 341 19.13 6.04 13.53
CA LYS A 341 19.11 7.05 14.60
C LYS A 341 20.53 7.42 15.04
N GLU A 342 21.42 6.46 15.22
CA GLU A 342 22.81 6.71 15.60
C GLU A 342 23.58 7.47 14.52
N ILE A 343 23.40 7.12 13.24
CA ILE A 343 24.03 7.83 12.11
C ILE A 343 23.52 9.27 12.05
N ALA A 344 22.22 9.48 12.27
CA ALA A 344 21.62 10.81 12.30
C ALA A 344 22.16 11.66 13.46
N GLN A 345 22.27 11.09 14.66
CA GLN A 345 22.83 11.77 15.83
C GLN A 345 24.31 12.14 15.66
N LYS A 346 25.08 11.34 14.91
CA LYS A 346 26.47 11.64 14.55
C LYS A 346 26.62 12.68 13.44
N GLY A 347 25.51 13.18 12.86
CA GLY A 347 25.54 14.19 11.78
C GLY A 347 26.01 13.66 10.41
N ASN A 348 26.21 12.35 10.27
CA ASN A 348 26.86 11.74 9.10
C ASN A 348 25.87 11.11 8.11
N MET A 349 24.58 11.48 8.19
CA MET A 349 23.54 10.87 7.38
C MET A 349 23.49 11.44 5.96
N THR A 350 23.77 10.61 4.97
CA THR A 350 23.63 10.96 3.54
C THR A 350 22.15 11.00 3.11
N LYS A 351 21.86 11.68 1.99
CA LYS A 351 20.50 11.73 1.40
C LYS A 351 19.95 10.33 1.08
N THR A 352 20.80 9.42 0.63
CA THR A 352 20.41 8.03 0.34
C THR A 352 20.05 7.27 1.61
N GLN A 353 20.84 7.42 2.68
CA GLN A 353 20.54 6.82 3.99
C GLN A 353 19.25 7.39 4.59
N PHE A 354 19.00 8.70 4.47
CA PHE A 354 17.75 9.30 4.92
C PHE A 354 16.54 8.77 4.16
N LYS A 355 16.65 8.56 2.83
CA LYS A 355 15.59 7.93 2.03
C LYS A 355 15.33 6.49 2.47
N ASN A 356 16.38 5.72 2.77
CA ASN A 356 16.25 4.36 3.29
C ASN A 356 15.59 4.35 4.68
N TRP A 357 15.96 5.28 5.56
CA TRP A 357 15.32 5.42 6.87
C TRP A 357 13.82 5.71 6.76
N LYS A 358 13.39 6.60 5.85
CA LYS A 358 11.96 6.84 5.57
C LYS A 358 11.23 5.58 5.10
N LYS A 359 11.86 4.79 4.23
CA LYS A 359 11.30 3.51 3.76
C LYS A 359 11.14 2.52 4.91
N ASP A 360 12.20 2.30 5.68
CA ASP A 360 12.19 1.37 6.82
C ASP A 360 11.18 1.80 7.90
N LEU A 361 10.94 3.11 8.09
CA LEU A 361 9.91 3.63 8.98
C LEU A 361 8.48 3.32 8.51
N VAL A 362 8.21 3.43 7.21
CA VAL A 362 6.90 3.07 6.64
C VAL A 362 6.65 1.57 6.80
N GLU A 363 7.66 0.75 6.50
CA GLU A 363 7.62 -0.71 6.68
C GLU A 363 7.35 -1.08 8.15
N ALA A 364 8.05 -0.44 9.10
CA ALA A 364 7.84 -0.65 10.53
C ALA A 364 6.43 -0.21 10.99
N LYS A 365 5.88 0.90 10.49
CA LYS A 365 4.50 1.32 10.81
C LYS A 365 3.44 0.33 10.31
N LEU A 366 3.61 -0.19 9.10
CA LEU A 366 2.72 -1.21 8.54
C LEU A 366 2.78 -2.51 9.33
N LEU A 367 3.99 -2.96 9.68
CA LEU A 367 4.18 -4.16 10.49
C LEU A 367 3.57 -4.00 11.90
N ASN A 368 3.76 -2.84 12.54
CA ASN A 368 3.17 -2.54 13.86
C ASN A 368 1.63 -2.58 13.82
N TYR A 369 1.03 -2.02 12.77
CA TYR A 369 -0.42 -2.07 12.56
C TYR A 369 -0.91 -3.53 12.43
N ARG A 370 -0.20 -4.36 11.65
CA ARG A 370 -0.57 -5.76 11.42
C ARG A 370 -0.46 -6.62 12.68
N ILE A 371 0.57 -6.40 13.50
CA ILE A 371 0.72 -7.08 14.80
C ILE A 371 -0.37 -6.63 15.78
N TYR A 372 -0.74 -5.36 15.76
CA TYR A 372 -1.87 -4.85 16.56
C TYR A 372 -3.19 -5.52 16.17
N GLU A 373 -3.46 -5.72 14.88
CA GLU A 373 -4.65 -6.45 14.41
C GLU A 373 -4.67 -7.89 14.94
N PHE A 374 -3.56 -8.63 14.81
CA PHE A 374 -3.45 -10.00 15.33
C PHE A 374 -3.62 -10.04 16.85
N THR A 375 -2.93 -9.16 17.57
CA THR A 375 -3.01 -9.09 19.04
C THR A 375 -4.45 -8.81 19.49
N SER A 376 -5.15 -7.93 18.78
CA SER A 376 -6.56 -7.61 19.04
C SER A 376 -7.46 -8.80 18.74
N ALA A 377 -7.20 -9.55 17.68
CA ALA A 377 -7.92 -10.78 17.34
C ALA A 377 -7.72 -11.86 18.42
N TYR A 378 -6.48 -12.14 18.84
CA TYR A 378 -6.22 -13.11 19.90
C TYR A 378 -6.85 -12.72 21.24
N LYS A 379 -6.78 -11.44 21.62
CA LYS A 379 -7.48 -10.92 22.80
C LYS A 379 -9.00 -11.10 22.67
N HIS A 380 -9.57 -10.85 21.49
CA HIS A 380 -10.98 -11.06 21.22
C HIS A 380 -11.42 -12.52 21.42
N PHE A 381 -10.55 -13.48 21.10
CA PHE A 381 -10.81 -14.91 21.31
C PHE A 381 -10.46 -15.41 22.73
N ASN A 382 -10.12 -14.53 23.68
CA ASN A 382 -9.56 -14.89 24.99
C ASN A 382 -8.39 -15.89 24.87
N TYR A 383 -7.68 -15.84 23.74
CA TYR A 383 -6.55 -16.70 23.49
C TYR A 383 -5.40 -16.23 24.39
N PRO A 384 -4.91 -17.08 25.32
CA PRO A 384 -3.90 -16.66 26.27
C PRO A 384 -2.55 -16.61 25.56
N LEU A 385 -2.27 -15.53 24.84
CA LEU A 385 -1.02 -15.33 24.10
C LEU A 385 0.20 -15.58 24.98
N SER A 386 0.15 -15.19 26.25
CA SER A 386 1.23 -15.43 27.23
C SER A 386 1.51 -16.91 27.52
N LYS A 387 0.58 -17.83 27.22
CA LYS A 387 0.77 -19.28 27.36
C LYS A 387 1.33 -19.93 26.09
N TYR A 388 1.16 -19.30 24.93
CA TYR A 388 1.44 -19.92 23.63
C TYR A 388 2.49 -19.18 22.80
N VAL A 389 2.73 -17.90 23.08
CA VAL A 389 3.78 -17.09 22.48
C VAL A 389 4.85 -16.87 23.53
N ASN A 390 6.11 -17.11 23.13
CA ASN A 390 7.25 -16.96 24.03
C ASN A 390 7.30 -15.52 24.61
N LYS A 391 7.52 -15.41 25.92
CA LYS A 391 7.66 -14.13 26.64
C LYS A 391 8.75 -13.23 26.02
N GLU A 392 9.84 -13.81 25.52
CA GLU A 392 10.89 -13.07 24.80
C GLU A 392 10.34 -12.39 23.53
N VAL A 393 9.46 -13.08 22.79
CA VAL A 393 8.82 -12.56 21.58
C VAL A 393 7.93 -11.36 21.93
N LEU A 394 7.12 -11.45 22.98
CA LEU A 394 6.28 -10.33 23.45
C LEU A 394 7.12 -9.12 23.91
N ASN A 395 8.26 -9.36 24.57
CA ASN A 395 9.19 -8.30 24.95
C ASN A 395 9.83 -7.61 23.74
N ASN A 396 10.20 -8.37 22.71
CA ASN A 396 10.74 -7.82 21.46
C ASN A 396 9.75 -6.89 20.76
N TYR A 397 8.46 -7.21 20.80
CA TYR A 397 7.42 -6.33 20.25
C TYR A 397 7.28 -5.02 21.04
N ASN A 398 7.26 -5.09 22.38
CA ASN A 398 7.19 -3.88 23.21
C ASN A 398 8.39 -2.96 22.96
N TYR A 399 9.60 -3.53 22.89
CA TYR A 399 10.82 -2.79 22.59
C TYR A 399 10.79 -2.17 21.17
N PHE A 400 10.30 -2.92 20.17
CA PHE A 400 10.09 -2.39 18.82
C PHE A 400 9.12 -1.21 18.78
N SER A 401 7.99 -1.29 19.48
CA SER A 401 6.98 -0.23 19.52
C SER A 401 7.54 1.06 20.13
N GLU A 402 8.37 0.95 21.16
CA GLU A 402 9.08 2.07 21.77
C GLU A 402 10.07 2.72 20.78
N ILE A 403 10.92 1.92 20.15
CA ILE A 403 11.91 2.39 19.16
C ILE A 403 11.22 3.05 17.96
N LEU A 404 10.13 2.47 17.45
CA LEU A 404 9.36 3.04 16.34
C LEU A 404 8.76 4.41 16.69
N THR A 405 8.22 4.54 17.90
CA THR A 405 7.64 5.80 18.41
C THR A 405 8.72 6.87 18.49
N ASN A 406 9.89 6.52 19.03
CA ASN A 406 11.02 7.43 19.16
C ASN A 406 11.62 7.83 17.80
N SER A 407 11.83 6.86 16.88
CA SER A 407 12.37 7.15 15.55
C SER A 407 11.42 7.94 14.67
N SER A 408 10.09 7.81 14.88
CA SER A 408 9.09 8.61 14.17
C SER A 408 9.14 10.10 14.54
N LYS A 409 9.54 10.45 15.77
CA LYS A 409 9.67 11.86 16.21
C LYS A 409 10.84 12.58 15.52
N HIS A 410 11.93 11.89 15.21
CA HIS A 410 13.14 12.48 14.64
C HIS A 410 13.09 12.71 13.12
N VAL A 411 12.20 12.04 12.39
CA VAL A 411 12.05 12.17 10.92
C VAL A 411 10.93 13.16 10.53
N ALA A 412 10.18 13.67 11.52
CA ALA A 412 9.16 14.70 11.34
C ALA A 412 9.72 16.15 11.35
N LEU A 413 11.02 16.30 11.61
CA LEU A 413 11.83 17.50 11.37
C LEU A 413 12.47 17.41 9.98
#